data_AF-A0AAW9DJB0-F1
#
_entry.id   AF-A0AAW9DJB0-F1
#
_cell.length_a   1.000
_cell.length_b   1.000
_cell.length_c   1.000
_cell.angle_alpha   90.00
_cell.angle_beta   90.00
_cell.angle_gamma   90.00
#
_symmetry.space_group_name_H-M   'P 1'
#
loop_
_entity.id
_entity.type
_entity.pdbx_description
1 polymer ?
#
loop_
_entity_poly.entity_id
_entity_poly.type
_entity_poly.pdbx_seq_one_letter_code
_entity_poly.pdbx_strand_id
1 'polypeptide(L)' 'MITKEFDTITAISTPLGEGAIGIVRLSGTDAFAIASKVFKGK' A
#
# COMPACT_ATOMS: atom_id res chain seq x y z
N MET A 1 5.13 -16.47 -17.64
CA MET A 1 5.31 -15.58 -16.48
C MET A 1 4.20 -15.90 -15.51
N ILE A 2 4.43 -16.90 -14.65
CA ILE A 2 3.46 -17.28 -13.61
C ILE A 2 3.49 -16.13 -12.62
N THR A 3 2.33 -15.54 -12.34
CA THR A 3 2.19 -14.42 -11.41
C THR A 3 2.93 -14.75 -10.12
N LYS A 4 3.86 -13.88 -9.69
CA LYS A 4 4.49 -13.99 -8.38
C LYS A 4 3.39 -13.78 -7.33
N GLU A 5 2.76 -14.88 -6.92
CA GLU A 5 1.61 -14.93 -6.01
C GLU A 5 1.89 -14.31 -4.63
N PHE A 6 3.16 -13.98 -4.35
CA PHE A 6 3.65 -13.42 -3.09
C PHE A 6 4.28 -12.03 -3.22
N ASP A 7 4.23 -11.38 -4.39
CA ASP A 7 4.69 -10.00 -4.48
C ASP A 7 3.81 -9.09 -3.62
N THR A 8 4.45 -8.11 -2.97
CA THR A 8 3.70 -7.08 -2.26
C THR A 8 3.19 -6.04 -3.26
N ILE A 9 1.87 -5.86 -3.31
CA ILE A 9 1.18 -4.95 -4.20
C ILE A 9 0.63 -3.73 -3.44
N THR A 10 0.33 -2.66 -4.17
CA THR A 10 -0.33 -1.46 -3.61
C THR A 10 -1.36 -0.89 -4.58
N ALA A 11 -2.41 -0.26 -4.06
CA ALA A 11 -3.42 0.44 -4.85
C ALA A 11 -4.09 1.58 -4.07
N ILE A 12 -4.57 2.58 -4.82
CA ILE A 12 -5.49 3.60 -4.28
C ILE A 12 -6.83 2.91 -3.98
N SER A 13 -7.28 2.97 -2.73
CA SER A 13 -8.50 2.31 -2.24
C SER A 13 -9.70 3.23 -2.13
N THR A 14 -9.52 4.53 -2.38
CA THR A 14 -10.57 5.56 -2.42
C THR A 14 -10.76 6.08 -3.84
N PRO A 15 -11.93 6.67 -4.17
CA PRO A 15 -12.12 7.34 -5.46
C PRO A 15 -11.06 8.41 -5.72
N LEU A 16 -10.78 8.65 -7.00
CA LEU A 16 -9.94 9.77 -7.43
C LEU A 16 -10.71 11.08 -7.26
N GLY A 17 -10.01 12.12 -6.80
CA GLY A 17 -10.58 13.45 -6.60
C GLY A 17 -10.21 14.06 -5.24
N GLU A 18 -10.78 15.21 -4.95
CA GLU A 18 -10.60 15.91 -3.68
C GLU A 18 -11.50 15.31 -2.58
N GLY A 19 -10.96 15.19 -1.37
CA GLY A 19 -11.68 14.66 -0.22
C GLY A 19 -10.88 14.84 1.08
N ALA A 20 -11.52 14.56 2.22
CA ALA A 20 -10.87 14.74 3.53
C ALA A 20 -9.73 13.74 3.77
N ILE A 21 -9.89 12.49 3.30
CA ILE A 21 -8.93 11.40 3.49
C ILE A 21 -8.84 10.59 2.21
N GLY A 22 -7.60 10.29 1.79
CA GLY A 22 -7.29 9.28 0.78
C GLY A 22 -6.65 8.05 1.41
N ILE A 23 -6.94 6.87 0.87
CA ILE A 23 -6.38 5.60 1.38
C ILE A 23 -5.57 4.93 0.27
N VAL A 24 -4.31 4.62 0.56
CA VAL A 24 -3.47 3.71 -0.22
C VAL A 24 -3.30 2.42 0.58
N ARG A 25 -3.65 1.28 -0.01
CA ARG A 25 -3.59 -0.03 0.64
C ARG A 25 -2.44 -0.85 0.06
N LEU A 26 -1.60 -1.40 0.95
CA LEU A 26 -0.58 -2.38 0.61
C LEU A 26 -1.07 -3.79 1.01
N SER A 27 -0.72 -4.80 0.22
CA SER A 27 -1.04 -6.21 0.52
C SER A 27 0.12 -7.11 0.09
N GLY A 28 0.54 -8.02 0.98
CA GLY A 28 1.65 -8.94 0.75
C GLY A 28 2.55 -9.07 1.98
N THR A 29 3.51 -9.99 1.91
CA THR A 29 4.40 -10.34 3.04
C THR A 29 5.25 -9.16 3.51
N ASP A 30 5.62 -8.25 2.60
CA ASP A 30 6.52 -7.14 2.90
C ASP A 30 5.78 -5.82 3.16
N ALA A 31 4.44 -5.83 3.20
CA ALA A 31 3.62 -4.62 3.29
C ALA A 31 4.00 -3.73 4.49
N PHE A 32 4.15 -4.33 5.68
CA PHE A 32 4.57 -3.60 6.88
C PHE A 32 6.01 -3.10 6.77
N ALA A 33 6.95 -3.95 6.31
CA ALA A 33 8.35 -3.58 6.16
C ALA A 33 8.52 -2.39 5.19
N ILE A 34 7.74 -2.35 4.11
CA ILE A 34 7.70 -1.23 3.17
C ILE A 34 7.10 0.01 3.84
N ALA A 35 5.95 -0.12 4.51
CA ALA A 35 5.29 1.00 5.20
C ALA A 35 6.17 1.63 6.29
N SER A 36 6.90 0.81 7.06
CA SER A 36 7.80 1.28 8.12
C SER A 36 8.99 2.10 7.59
N LYS A 37 9.40 1.93 6.33
CA LYS A 37 10.48 2.75 5.73
C LYS A 37 10.05 4.19 5.49
N VAL A 38 8.75 4.43 5.26
CA VAL A 38 8.19 5.75 4.92
C VAL A 38 7.47 6.40 6.09
N PHE A 39 6.89 5.60 6.98
CA PHE A 39 6.20 6.09 8.15
C PHE A 39 7.20 6.58 9.21
N LYS A 40 7.08 7.84 9.60
CA LYS A 40 7.84 8.45 10.70
C LYS A 40 6.89 8.80 11.84
N GLY A 41 6.58 7.80 12.66
CA GLY A 41 5.85 8.01 13.92
C GLY A 41 6.66 8.85 14.91
N LYS A 42 5.99 9.47 15.88
CA LYS A 42 6.63 10.07 17.05
C LYS A 42 6.97 9.01 18.09
#